data_AF-A0A8R7UUW0-F1
#
_entry.id   AF-A0A8R7UUW0-F1
#
_cell.length_a   1.000
_cell.length_b   1.000
_cell.length_c   1.000
_cell.angle_alpha   90.00
_cell.angle_beta   90.00
_cell.angle_gamma   90.00
#
_symmetry.space_group_name_H-M   'P 1'
#
loop_
_entity.id
_entity.type
_entity.pdbx_description
1 polymer ?
#
loop_
_entity_poly.entity_id
_entity_poly.type
_entity_poly.pdbx_seq_one_letter_code
_entity_poly.pdbx_strand_id
1 'polypeptide(L)'
;MGGRYPHMLLILILLHGANAAIDAPVEKWQTLDGRPPLVIARGGFSGLFPESSKFAYEFAMTASLPGVVLECDLQLSSDGVGFCRSGLTLDKSTLIAEMYPKKDKTYKLGLEDIHGWFAVDFTSDELINNVTVIQTIFSRPSTFDAMMGMYTLDDMAGLHPQQIWVNVEFDGFYRDHNLDIEDYLLKLPKDYPIAYISSPDISFLKSIGGKLKGRAKLIFRCLADNVTETSVKKSYGEILKDLKSIKAFASGIMVPRNYVWPVNNNLYLLPPTSLVKDAHALGLEVHVGSFANDILTSYNYSYDPAAEYLQFINNPDFTVDGLMTDFPPTASGAVACLAHNEANALASNGERPLIITHNGASGVYAGCTDLAYQ
;
A
#
# COMPACT_ATOMS: atom_id res chain seq x y z
N MET A 1 25.65 51.99 -46.61
CA MET A 1 24.21 52.25 -46.40
C MET A 1 23.49 51.06 -47.01
N GLY A 2 22.95 50.08 -46.28
CA GLY A 2 21.94 50.18 -45.24
C GLY A 2 20.83 49.19 -45.60
N GLY A 3 21.08 47.89 -45.43
CA GLY A 3 20.10 46.83 -45.62
C GLY A 3 19.47 46.46 -44.28
N ARG A 4 18.30 47.04 -43.99
CA ARG A 4 17.50 46.75 -42.79
C ARG A 4 16.86 45.35 -42.95
N TYR A 5 17.08 44.45 -42.00
CA TYR A 5 16.29 43.23 -41.81
C TYR A 5 15.26 43.49 -40.69
N PRO A 6 13.98 43.85 -40.99
CA PRO A 6 13.02 44.18 -39.94
C PRO A 6 12.19 42.97 -39.47
N HIS A 7 12.52 41.75 -39.88
CA HIS A 7 11.69 40.57 -39.57
C HIS A 7 12.37 39.50 -38.70
N MET A 8 13.62 39.72 -38.27
CA MET A 8 14.33 38.80 -37.38
C MET A 8 14.40 39.29 -35.92
N LEU A 9 13.42 40.07 -35.49
CA LEU A 9 13.24 40.44 -34.08
C LEU A 9 11.83 40.15 -33.53
N LEU A 10 10.89 39.74 -34.39
CA LEU A 10 9.50 39.45 -33.97
C LEU A 10 9.24 37.98 -33.62
N ILE A 11 10.19 37.08 -33.90
CA ILE A 11 10.07 35.65 -33.54
C ILE A 11 10.70 35.35 -32.16
N LEU A 12 11.58 36.21 -31.64
CA LEU A 12 12.16 36.01 -30.30
C LEU A 12 11.29 36.50 -29.13
N ILE A 13 10.26 37.31 -29.41
CA ILE A 13 9.33 37.81 -28.36
C ILE A 13 8.12 36.87 -28.20
N LEU A 14 7.81 36.02 -29.18
CA LEU A 14 6.76 34.99 -29.08
C LEU A 14 7.23 33.72 -28.33
N LEU A 15 8.53 33.58 -28.05
CA LEU A 15 9.09 32.48 -27.25
C LEU A 15 9.29 32.82 -25.76
N HIS A 16 8.98 34.05 -25.34
CA HIS A 16 9.12 34.49 -23.94
C HIS A 16 7.76 34.86 -23.29
N GLY A 17 6.64 34.55 -23.95
CA GLY A 17 5.29 34.95 -23.51
C GLY A 17 4.37 33.84 -23.01
N ALA A 18 4.88 32.64 -22.75
CA ALA A 18 4.05 31.47 -22.37
C ALA A 18 4.47 30.80 -21.04
N ASN A 19 5.10 31.54 -20.12
CA ASN A 19 5.44 31.04 -18.77
C ASN A 19 4.82 31.89 -17.65
N ALA A 20 3.74 32.63 -17.91
CA ALA A 20 3.04 33.42 -16.90
C ALA A 20 1.55 33.03 -16.80
N ALA A 21 1.32 31.75 -16.47
CA ALA A 21 0.13 31.15 -15.87
C ALA A 21 0.53 29.68 -15.67
N ILE A 22 0.58 29.06 -14.50
CA ILE A 22 -0.17 29.21 -13.26
C ILE A 22 0.77 28.72 -12.13
N ASP A 23 1.46 29.63 -11.43
CA ASP A 23 1.93 29.30 -10.07
C ASP A 23 0.76 29.60 -9.13
N ALA A 24 -0.32 28.83 -9.25
CA ALA A 24 -1.19 28.63 -8.10
C ALA A 24 -0.29 28.02 -7.02
N PRO A 25 -0.29 28.53 -5.78
CA PRO A 25 0.46 27.89 -4.72
C PRO A 25 0.02 26.43 -4.68
N VAL A 26 0.97 25.51 -4.90
CA VAL A 26 0.70 24.07 -4.78
C VAL A 26 0.07 23.90 -3.40
N GLU A 27 -1.21 23.52 -3.38
CA GLU A 27 -1.93 23.34 -2.14
C GLU A 27 -1.14 22.31 -1.33
N LYS A 28 -0.61 22.77 -0.19
CA LYS A 28 0.24 21.93 0.63
C LYS A 28 -0.65 20.87 1.26
N TRP A 29 -0.37 19.61 0.96
CA TRP A 29 -1.09 18.49 1.56
C TRP A 29 -0.98 18.54 3.09
N GLN A 30 -2.02 18.05 3.78
CA GLN A 30 -1.99 17.94 5.24
C GLN A 30 -1.27 16.67 5.74
N THR A 31 -0.47 16.05 4.88
CA THR A 31 0.48 15.00 5.28
C THR A 31 1.53 15.59 6.21
N LEU A 32 2.24 14.73 6.94
CA LEU A 32 3.24 15.15 7.91
C LEU A 32 4.36 15.99 7.27
N ASP A 33 4.77 15.66 6.05
CA ASP A 33 5.83 16.36 5.33
C ASP A 33 5.33 17.36 4.28
N GLY A 34 4.01 17.45 4.09
CA GLY A 34 3.35 18.35 3.15
C GLY A 34 3.41 17.92 1.68
N ARG A 35 3.92 16.72 1.39
CA ARG A 35 3.94 16.13 0.05
C ARG A 35 2.67 15.31 -0.22
N PRO A 36 2.35 14.98 -1.48
CA PRO A 36 1.26 14.07 -1.77
C PRO A 36 1.40 12.75 -1.01
N PRO A 37 0.29 12.13 -0.58
CA PRO A 37 0.31 10.81 0.05
C PRO A 37 0.92 9.77 -0.88
N LEU A 38 1.64 8.81 -0.30
CA LEU A 38 2.23 7.70 -1.05
C LEU A 38 1.14 6.75 -1.55
N VAL A 39 1.33 6.24 -2.77
CA VAL A 39 0.61 5.05 -3.24
C VAL A 39 1.51 3.85 -3.02
N ILE A 40 1.08 2.90 -2.19
CA ILE A 40 1.82 1.70 -1.83
C ILE A 40 1.10 0.50 -2.43
N ALA A 41 1.75 -0.19 -3.38
CA ALA A 41 1.18 -1.32 -4.10
C ALA A 41 1.44 -2.63 -3.34
N ARG A 42 0.42 -3.16 -2.66
CA ARG A 42 0.52 -4.39 -1.85
C ARG A 42 0.74 -5.60 -2.77
N GLY A 43 1.96 -6.12 -2.80
CA GLY A 43 2.36 -7.15 -3.76
C GLY A 43 2.14 -6.72 -5.23
N GLY A 44 2.26 -5.42 -5.54
CA GLY A 44 2.01 -4.89 -6.89
C GLY A 44 0.51 -4.63 -7.18
N PHE A 45 0.08 -4.82 -8.42
CA PHE A 45 -1.33 -4.74 -8.83
C PHE A 45 -2.06 -6.07 -8.54
N SER A 46 -2.06 -6.47 -7.27
CA SER A 46 -2.61 -7.74 -6.78
C SER A 46 -4.14 -7.87 -6.94
N GLY A 47 -4.84 -6.76 -7.21
CA GLY A 47 -6.25 -6.74 -7.60
C GLY A 47 -6.55 -7.47 -8.92
N LEU A 48 -5.56 -7.61 -9.79
CA LEU A 48 -5.69 -8.24 -11.11
C LEU A 48 -4.81 -9.49 -11.27
N PHE A 49 -3.57 -9.43 -10.78
CA PHE A 49 -2.60 -10.51 -10.91
C PHE A 49 -2.42 -11.24 -9.58
N PRO A 50 -1.94 -12.50 -9.58
CA PRO A 50 -1.35 -13.09 -8.38
C PRO A 50 -0.39 -12.08 -7.76
N GLU A 51 -0.56 -11.81 -6.46
CA GLU A 51 0.28 -10.85 -5.75
C GLU A 51 1.76 -11.19 -5.88
N SER A 52 2.63 -10.22 -5.67
CA SER A 52 4.09 -10.38 -5.62
C SER A 52 4.67 -11.15 -6.82
N SER A 53 4.04 -10.98 -7.98
CA SER A 53 4.46 -11.58 -9.23
C SER A 53 5.08 -10.51 -10.15
N LYS A 54 5.83 -10.96 -11.15
CA LYS A 54 6.43 -10.05 -12.15
C LYS A 54 5.40 -9.10 -12.76
N PHE A 55 4.26 -9.63 -13.23
CA PHE A 55 3.21 -8.79 -13.83
C PHE A 55 2.58 -7.86 -12.82
N ALA A 56 2.34 -8.30 -11.58
CA ALA A 56 1.79 -7.42 -10.56
C ALA A 56 2.68 -6.18 -10.35
N TYR A 57 4.00 -6.36 -10.23
CA TYR A 57 4.94 -5.26 -10.01
C TYR A 57 5.13 -4.38 -11.26
N GLU A 58 5.35 -4.96 -12.44
CA GLU A 58 5.53 -4.20 -13.68
C GLU A 58 4.29 -3.36 -14.02
N PHE A 59 3.09 -3.92 -13.85
CA PHE A 59 1.85 -3.17 -14.08
C PHE A 59 1.61 -2.10 -13.02
N ALA A 60 1.94 -2.36 -11.75
CA ALA A 60 1.86 -1.32 -10.73
C ALA A 60 2.74 -0.12 -11.12
N MET A 61 3.98 -0.34 -11.55
CA MET A 61 4.88 0.72 -11.99
C MET A 61 4.38 1.48 -13.24
N THR A 62 3.75 0.78 -14.17
CA THR A 62 3.33 1.35 -15.45
C THR A 62 1.98 2.09 -15.37
N ALA A 63 1.04 1.58 -14.55
CA ALA A 63 -0.33 2.06 -14.50
C ALA A 63 -0.63 2.98 -13.30
N SER A 64 0.38 3.30 -12.48
CA SER A 64 0.24 4.12 -11.27
C SER A 64 1.06 5.40 -11.37
N LEU A 65 0.99 6.24 -10.32
CA LEU A 65 1.79 7.45 -10.25
C LEU A 65 3.31 7.16 -10.28
N PRO A 66 4.10 8.08 -10.86
CA PRO A 66 5.54 8.07 -10.66
C PRO A 66 5.87 8.04 -9.16
N GLY A 67 6.70 7.09 -8.75
CA GLY A 67 7.07 6.93 -7.34
C GLY A 67 6.12 6.04 -6.52
N VAL A 68 5.22 5.28 -7.16
CA VAL A 68 4.52 4.16 -6.51
C VAL A 68 5.54 3.30 -5.75
N VAL A 69 5.23 3.01 -4.50
CA VAL A 69 6.07 2.20 -3.62
C VAL A 69 5.66 0.75 -3.80
N LEU A 70 6.59 -0.12 -4.16
CA LEU A 70 6.30 -1.56 -4.28
C LEU A 70 6.48 -2.23 -2.92
N GLU A 71 5.47 -2.95 -2.47
CA GLU A 71 5.54 -3.66 -1.20
C GLU A 71 5.89 -5.14 -1.38
N CYS A 72 6.74 -5.62 -0.48
CA CYS A 72 7.21 -7.00 -0.37
C CYS A 72 7.01 -7.48 1.06
N ASP A 73 6.05 -8.37 1.28
CA ASP A 73 6.01 -9.22 2.46
C ASP A 73 7.17 -10.22 2.38
N LEU A 74 8.20 -10.03 3.20
CA LEU A 74 9.45 -10.79 3.11
C LEU A 74 9.34 -12.14 3.80
N GLN A 75 9.62 -13.20 3.04
CA GLN A 75 9.90 -14.53 3.55
C GLN A 75 11.31 -14.98 3.19
N LEU A 76 11.92 -15.85 4.00
CA LEU A 76 13.21 -16.48 3.70
C LEU A 76 13.04 -17.96 3.36
N SER A 77 13.75 -18.42 2.32
CA SER A 77 13.95 -19.84 2.04
C SER A 77 14.93 -20.48 3.05
N SER A 78 15.01 -21.82 3.06
CA SER A 78 15.92 -22.57 3.94
C SER A 78 17.40 -22.22 3.80
N ASP A 79 17.80 -21.73 2.63
CA ASP A 79 19.15 -21.27 2.28
C ASP A 79 19.31 -19.73 2.37
N GLY A 80 18.30 -19.04 2.90
CA GLY A 80 18.39 -17.63 3.28
C GLY A 80 18.15 -16.61 2.16
N VAL A 81 17.52 -17.02 1.05
CA VAL A 81 17.13 -16.10 -0.03
C VAL A 81 15.76 -15.48 0.28
N GLY A 82 15.62 -14.17 0.03
CA GLY A 82 14.40 -13.43 0.30
C GLY A 82 13.39 -13.45 -0.84
N PHE A 83 12.17 -13.90 -0.54
CA PHE A 83 11.02 -13.93 -1.45
C PHE A 83 9.92 -12.98 -0.98
N CYS A 84 9.21 -12.40 -1.95
CA CYS A 84 8.05 -11.57 -1.68
C CYS A 84 6.77 -12.42 -1.70
N ARG A 85 6.17 -12.68 -0.53
CA ARG A 85 4.90 -13.40 -0.39
C ARG A 85 4.22 -13.12 0.94
N SER A 86 2.93 -12.80 0.90
CA SER A 86 2.17 -12.57 2.12
C SER A 86 1.88 -13.86 2.90
N GLY A 87 1.68 -13.71 4.20
CA GLY A 87 1.38 -14.81 5.12
C GLY A 87 2.60 -15.67 5.45
N LEU A 88 2.38 -16.75 6.21
CA LEU A 88 3.44 -17.65 6.65
C LEU A 88 3.55 -18.91 5.78
N THR A 89 2.43 -19.37 5.21
CA THR A 89 2.37 -20.57 4.39
C THR A 89 2.19 -20.21 2.91
N LEU A 90 2.77 -21.02 2.03
CA LEU A 90 2.82 -20.79 0.58
C LEU A 90 1.62 -21.40 -0.17
N ASP A 91 0.90 -22.34 0.43
CA ASP A 91 -0.16 -23.13 -0.21
C ASP A 91 -1.43 -22.35 -0.56
N LYS A 92 -1.68 -21.22 0.11
CA LYS A 92 -2.84 -20.37 -0.18
C LYS A 92 -2.67 -19.49 -1.42
N SER A 93 -1.43 -19.38 -1.89
CA SER A 93 -1.03 -18.34 -2.82
C SER A 93 -0.09 -18.90 -3.90
N THR A 94 0.22 -20.20 -3.87
CA THR A 94 1.06 -20.88 -4.87
C THR A 94 0.56 -22.30 -5.12
N LEU A 95 1.06 -22.96 -6.16
CA LEU A 95 0.84 -24.39 -6.43
C LEU A 95 1.82 -25.32 -5.69
N ILE A 96 2.48 -24.85 -4.62
CA ILE A 96 3.49 -25.64 -3.91
C ILE A 96 2.97 -26.99 -3.39
N ALA A 97 1.70 -27.06 -3.00
CA ALA A 97 1.07 -28.29 -2.51
C ALA A 97 0.93 -29.35 -3.62
N GLU A 98 0.77 -28.94 -4.88
CA GLU A 98 0.73 -29.86 -6.03
C GLU A 98 2.14 -30.32 -6.40
N MET A 99 3.12 -29.41 -6.30
CA MET A 99 4.51 -29.68 -6.65
C MET A 99 5.23 -30.55 -5.61
N TYR A 100 4.88 -30.37 -4.33
CA TYR A 100 5.48 -31.07 -3.21
C TYR A 100 4.43 -31.62 -2.22
N PRO A 101 3.57 -32.55 -2.64
CA PRO A 101 2.38 -33.00 -1.89
C PRO A 101 2.66 -33.77 -0.58
N LYS A 102 3.93 -33.98 -0.23
CA LYS A 102 4.37 -34.71 0.97
C LYS A 102 5.37 -33.91 1.81
N LYS A 103 5.52 -32.61 1.53
CA LYS A 103 6.40 -31.70 2.27
C LYS A 103 5.61 -30.67 3.08
N ASP A 104 4.33 -30.91 3.32
CA ASP A 104 3.58 -30.18 4.33
C ASP A 104 4.16 -30.44 5.72
N LYS A 105 4.05 -29.45 6.60
CA LYS A 105 4.46 -29.53 8.00
C LYS A 105 3.46 -28.82 8.88
N THR A 106 3.59 -29.07 10.19
CA THR A 106 2.91 -28.30 11.22
C THR A 106 3.94 -27.66 12.12
N TYR A 107 3.91 -26.33 12.23
CA TYR A 107 4.74 -25.57 13.14
C TYR A 107 3.88 -24.82 14.17
N LYS A 108 4.48 -24.53 15.32
CA LYS A 108 3.87 -23.71 16.36
C LYS A 108 4.21 -22.25 16.15
N LEU A 109 3.19 -21.41 16.07
CA LEU A 109 3.32 -19.96 16.12
C LEU A 109 2.66 -19.46 17.42
N GLY A 110 3.48 -19.30 18.46
CA GLY A 110 2.96 -19.03 19.80
C GLY A 110 2.15 -20.21 20.34
N LEU A 111 0.82 -20.02 20.45
CA LEU A 111 -0.11 -21.06 20.92
C LEU A 111 -0.86 -21.77 19.80
N GLU A 112 -0.73 -21.30 18.56
CA GLU A 112 -1.45 -21.84 17.41
C GLU A 112 -0.58 -22.84 16.65
N ASP A 113 -1.19 -23.96 16.24
CA ASP A 113 -0.59 -24.90 15.30
C ASP A 113 -0.96 -24.45 13.88
N ILE A 114 0.05 -24.10 13.09
CA ILE A 114 -0.09 -23.71 11.69
C ILE A 114 0.37 -24.89 10.84
N HIS A 115 -0.50 -25.35 9.95
CA HIS A 115 -0.23 -26.43 9.02
C HIS A 115 -0.18 -25.91 7.59
N GLY A 116 0.82 -26.35 6.81
CA GLY A 116 0.98 -25.97 5.41
C GLY A 116 2.41 -26.14 4.92
N TRP A 117 2.76 -25.38 3.89
CA TRP A 117 4.10 -25.38 3.28
C TRP A 117 4.81 -24.07 3.61
N PHE A 118 5.97 -24.15 4.23
CA PHE A 118 6.69 -22.96 4.70
C PHE A 118 7.95 -22.74 3.87
N ALA A 119 8.25 -21.50 3.48
CA ALA A 119 9.44 -21.19 2.69
C ALA A 119 10.74 -21.74 3.32
N VAL A 120 10.81 -21.76 4.65
CA VAL A 120 11.95 -22.28 5.44
C VAL A 120 12.22 -23.78 5.24
N ASP A 121 11.32 -24.52 4.62
CA ASP A 121 11.46 -25.96 4.33
C ASP A 121 11.98 -26.28 2.92
N PHE A 122 12.18 -25.25 2.10
CA PHE A 122 12.56 -25.38 0.68
C PHE A 122 13.81 -24.56 0.39
N THR A 123 14.66 -25.02 -0.52
CA THR A 123 15.76 -24.18 -1.02
C THR A 123 15.20 -23.13 -1.99
N SER A 124 15.94 -22.05 -2.18
CA SER A 124 15.62 -21.04 -3.18
C SER A 124 15.48 -21.64 -4.58
N ASP A 125 16.37 -22.57 -4.95
CA ASP A 125 16.31 -23.31 -6.21
C ASP A 125 15.01 -24.12 -6.38
N GLU A 126 14.51 -24.77 -5.31
CA GLU A 126 13.23 -25.49 -5.35
C GLU A 126 12.06 -24.53 -5.57
N LEU A 127 12.06 -23.39 -4.88
CA LEU A 127 11.00 -22.39 -4.98
C LEU A 127 10.99 -21.69 -6.35
N ILE A 128 12.15 -21.27 -6.85
CA ILE A 128 12.28 -20.53 -8.11
C ILE A 128 11.92 -21.40 -9.32
N ASN A 129 12.40 -22.64 -9.36
CA ASN A 129 12.29 -23.46 -10.56
C ASN A 129 10.98 -24.25 -10.65
N ASN A 130 10.34 -24.54 -9.52
CA ASN A 130 9.20 -25.47 -9.49
C ASN A 130 7.90 -24.85 -8.99
N VAL A 131 7.93 -23.73 -8.27
CA VAL A 131 6.72 -23.16 -7.65
C VAL A 131 6.19 -22.00 -8.47
N THR A 132 4.94 -22.11 -8.90
CA THR A 132 4.20 -21.03 -9.57
C THR A 132 3.18 -20.40 -8.64
N VAL A 133 2.88 -19.12 -8.88
CA VAL A 133 1.98 -18.33 -8.05
C VAL A 133 0.55 -18.37 -8.58
N ILE A 134 -0.41 -18.24 -7.67
CA ILE A 134 -1.85 -18.18 -7.97
C ILE A 134 -2.50 -17.01 -7.22
N GLN A 135 -3.70 -16.66 -7.64
CA GLN A 135 -4.52 -15.65 -6.99
C GLN A 135 -4.98 -16.13 -5.59
N THR A 136 -4.78 -15.28 -4.58
CA THR A 136 -5.10 -15.60 -3.18
C THR A 136 -6.55 -15.30 -2.82
N ILE A 137 -7.20 -14.41 -3.58
CA ILE A 137 -8.62 -14.08 -3.41
C ILE A 137 -9.41 -14.79 -4.51
N PHE A 138 -10.08 -15.90 -4.17
CA PHE A 138 -10.78 -16.75 -5.14
C PHE A 138 -11.95 -16.09 -5.88
N SER A 139 -12.43 -14.92 -5.42
CA SER A 139 -13.40 -14.12 -6.18
C SER A 139 -12.78 -13.31 -7.32
N ARG A 140 -11.45 -13.16 -7.34
CA ARG A 140 -10.71 -12.54 -8.44
C ARG A 140 -10.46 -13.57 -9.56
N PRO A 141 -10.31 -13.13 -10.82
CA PRO A 141 -10.05 -14.05 -11.92
C PRO A 141 -8.74 -14.84 -11.74
N SER A 142 -8.80 -16.15 -11.99
CA SER A 142 -7.63 -17.05 -12.03
C SER A 142 -6.91 -17.05 -13.39
N THR A 143 -7.20 -16.08 -14.26
CA THR A 143 -6.67 -16.01 -15.63
C THR A 143 -5.14 -16.02 -15.71
N PHE A 144 -4.47 -15.54 -14.65
CA PHE A 144 -3.02 -15.47 -14.56
C PHE A 144 -2.39 -16.49 -13.61
N ASP A 145 -3.18 -17.42 -13.09
CA ASP A 145 -2.68 -18.47 -12.21
C ASP A 145 -1.69 -19.38 -12.95
N ALA A 146 -0.65 -19.81 -12.23
CA ALA A 146 0.41 -20.69 -12.74
C ALA A 146 1.24 -20.13 -13.91
N MET A 147 1.05 -18.87 -14.32
CA MET A 147 1.80 -18.25 -15.43
C MET A 147 3.17 -17.72 -15.02
N MET A 148 3.40 -17.48 -13.73
CA MET A 148 4.61 -16.85 -13.20
C MET A 148 5.15 -17.65 -12.01
N GLY A 149 6.47 -17.59 -11.83
CA GLY A 149 7.16 -18.18 -10.69
C GLY A 149 7.13 -17.29 -9.44
N MET A 150 7.70 -17.83 -8.36
CA MET A 150 8.04 -17.06 -7.16
C MET A 150 8.97 -15.89 -7.51
N TYR A 151 8.80 -14.75 -6.82
CA TYR A 151 9.57 -13.54 -7.07
C TYR A 151 10.43 -13.20 -5.85
N THR A 152 11.73 -12.98 -6.07
CA THR A 152 12.65 -12.59 -4.99
C THR A 152 12.63 -11.08 -4.75
N LEU A 153 13.14 -10.66 -3.60
CA LEU A 153 13.37 -9.23 -3.35
C LEU A 153 14.37 -8.66 -4.37
N ASP A 154 15.36 -9.44 -4.79
CA ASP A 154 16.35 -9.04 -5.79
C ASP A 154 15.75 -8.91 -7.19
N ASP A 155 14.81 -9.77 -7.57
CA ASP A 155 14.05 -9.62 -8.81
C ASP A 155 13.27 -8.30 -8.82
N MET A 156 12.63 -7.94 -7.68
CA MET A 156 11.95 -6.65 -7.52
C MET A 156 12.92 -5.49 -7.63
N ALA A 157 14.08 -5.54 -6.98
CA ALA A 157 15.10 -4.51 -7.11
C ALA A 157 15.60 -4.38 -8.55
N GLY A 158 15.65 -5.48 -9.30
CA GLY A 158 15.98 -5.54 -10.72
C GLY A 158 14.99 -4.83 -11.64
N LEU A 159 13.76 -4.52 -11.18
CA LEU A 159 12.82 -3.65 -11.89
C LEU A 159 13.18 -2.16 -11.77
N HIS A 160 14.18 -1.82 -10.94
CA HIS A 160 14.58 -0.45 -10.61
C HIS A 160 13.43 0.45 -10.13
N PRO A 161 12.61 0.02 -9.15
CA PRO A 161 11.61 0.89 -8.55
C PRO A 161 12.30 2.05 -7.82
N GLN A 162 11.62 3.19 -7.72
CA GLN A 162 12.14 4.33 -6.95
C GLN A 162 12.24 4.01 -5.46
N GLN A 163 11.28 3.23 -4.95
CA GLN A 163 11.14 2.91 -3.53
C GLN A 163 10.54 1.52 -3.35
N ILE A 164 11.13 0.73 -2.46
CA ILE A 164 10.63 -0.54 -1.96
C ILE A 164 10.20 -0.37 -0.51
N TRP A 165 9.07 -1.00 -0.18
CA TRP A 165 8.58 -1.19 1.18
C TRP A 165 8.71 -2.66 1.54
N VAL A 166 9.50 -3.00 2.56
CA VAL A 166 9.65 -4.38 3.04
C VAL A 166 8.84 -4.56 4.32
N ASN A 167 7.95 -5.54 4.34
CA ASN A 167 7.24 -5.94 5.55
C ASN A 167 7.83 -7.23 6.14
N VAL A 168 8.10 -7.21 7.45
CA VAL A 168 8.64 -8.35 8.21
C VAL A 168 7.63 -8.75 9.27
N GLU A 169 6.91 -9.86 9.03
CA GLU A 169 5.79 -10.26 9.88
C GLU A 169 6.15 -11.27 10.97
N PHE A 170 6.98 -12.28 10.64
CA PHE A 170 7.22 -13.44 11.50
C PHE A 170 8.68 -13.61 11.93
N ASP A 171 9.37 -12.52 12.30
CA ASP A 171 10.81 -12.55 12.67
C ASP A 171 11.17 -13.69 13.65
N GLY A 172 10.39 -13.87 14.71
CA GLY A 172 10.60 -14.94 15.68
C GLY A 172 10.55 -16.35 15.07
N PHE A 173 9.66 -16.59 14.11
CA PHE A 173 9.57 -17.86 13.41
C PHE A 173 10.85 -18.15 12.61
N TYR A 174 11.40 -17.16 11.90
CA TYR A 174 12.64 -17.35 11.15
C TYR A 174 13.83 -17.62 12.07
N ARG A 175 13.91 -16.93 13.22
CA ARG A 175 14.95 -17.19 14.24
C ARG A 175 14.89 -18.61 14.78
N ASP A 176 13.69 -19.15 15.03
CA ASP A 176 13.51 -20.54 15.46
C ASP A 176 13.96 -21.57 14.41
N HIS A 177 14.11 -21.14 13.15
CA HIS A 177 14.61 -21.95 12.03
C HIS A 177 16.07 -21.61 11.64
N ASN A 178 16.82 -20.92 12.52
CA ASN A 178 18.19 -20.48 12.30
C ASN A 178 18.36 -19.53 11.10
N LEU A 179 17.32 -18.77 10.76
CA LEU A 179 17.34 -17.72 9.76
C LEU A 179 17.22 -16.36 10.46
N ASP A 180 18.01 -15.38 10.01
CA ASP A 180 18.06 -14.05 10.62
C ASP A 180 17.68 -13.00 9.57
N ILE A 181 16.46 -12.46 9.66
CA ILE A 181 15.95 -11.43 8.76
C ILE A 181 16.72 -10.11 8.95
N GLU A 182 17.14 -9.78 10.17
CA GLU A 182 17.91 -8.56 10.38
C GLU A 182 19.26 -8.64 9.68
N ASP A 183 19.97 -9.76 9.81
CA ASP A 183 21.24 -10.01 9.13
C ASP A 183 21.06 -10.03 7.61
N TYR A 184 19.99 -10.65 7.09
CA TYR A 184 19.61 -10.58 5.68
C TYR A 184 19.50 -9.12 5.20
N LEU A 185 18.70 -8.30 5.88
CA LEU A 185 18.47 -6.90 5.52
C LEU A 185 19.74 -6.03 5.65
N LEU A 186 20.61 -6.33 6.61
CA LEU A 186 21.85 -5.58 6.83
C LEU A 186 22.93 -5.88 5.77
N LYS A 187 22.91 -7.10 5.21
CA LYS A 187 23.80 -7.56 4.14
C LYS A 187 23.42 -6.99 2.77
N LEU A 188 22.20 -6.51 2.59
CA LEU A 188 21.80 -5.85 1.35
C LEU A 188 22.70 -4.62 1.06
N PRO A 189 22.99 -4.33 -0.22
CA PRO A 189 23.73 -3.14 -0.64
C PRO A 189 23.18 -1.84 -0.02
N LYS A 190 24.04 -0.86 0.20
CA LYS A 190 23.60 0.42 0.81
C LYS A 190 22.68 1.24 -0.09
N ASP A 191 22.80 1.07 -1.39
CA ASP A 191 22.01 1.69 -2.45
C ASP A 191 20.78 0.85 -2.85
N TYR A 192 20.51 -0.25 -2.14
CA TYR A 192 19.30 -1.02 -2.32
C TYR A 192 18.07 -0.12 -2.02
N PRO A 193 17.05 -0.07 -2.89
CA PRO A 193 16.03 0.98 -2.87
C PRO A 193 14.96 0.79 -1.77
N ILE A 194 15.30 0.20 -0.62
CA ILE A 194 14.39 0.05 0.52
C ILE A 194 14.26 1.41 1.23
N ALA A 195 13.11 2.04 1.07
CA ALA A 195 12.77 3.29 1.74
C ALA A 195 12.04 3.04 3.07
N TYR A 196 11.33 1.93 3.19
CA TYR A 196 10.48 1.61 4.34
C TYR A 196 10.65 0.16 4.77
N ILE A 197 10.70 -0.05 6.09
CA ILE A 197 10.62 -1.38 6.71
C ILE A 197 9.49 -1.34 7.71
N SER A 198 8.49 -2.21 7.54
CA SER A 198 7.41 -2.36 8.51
C SER A 198 7.45 -3.70 9.20
N SER A 199 6.92 -3.74 10.42
CA SER A 199 6.70 -4.97 11.15
C SER A 199 5.61 -4.79 12.21
N PRO A 200 4.81 -5.83 12.48
CA PRO A 200 3.93 -5.86 13.64
C PRO A 200 4.66 -6.19 14.95
N ASP A 201 5.89 -6.68 14.89
CA ASP A 201 6.69 -7.06 16.05
C ASP A 201 7.52 -5.87 16.57
N ILE A 202 7.18 -5.38 17.77
CA ILE A 202 7.87 -4.24 18.39
C ILE A 202 9.32 -4.59 18.74
N SER A 203 9.60 -5.84 19.10
CA SER A 203 10.95 -6.29 19.45
C SER A 203 11.88 -6.25 18.23
N PHE A 204 11.39 -6.69 17.07
CA PHE A 204 12.10 -6.59 15.80
C PHE A 204 12.42 -5.13 15.44
N LEU A 205 11.43 -4.24 15.47
CA LEU A 205 11.64 -2.82 15.12
C LEU A 205 12.66 -2.14 16.04
N LYS A 206 12.62 -2.43 17.34
CA LYS A 206 13.59 -1.91 18.31
C LYS A 206 15.01 -2.45 18.07
N SER A 207 15.13 -3.73 17.72
CA SER A 207 16.41 -4.38 17.48
C SER A 207 17.09 -3.87 16.20
N ILE A 208 16.34 -3.74 15.10
CA ILE A 208 16.89 -3.34 13.81
C ILE A 208 17.13 -1.83 13.70
N GLY A 209 16.39 -1.00 14.46
CA GLY A 209 16.34 0.44 14.21
C GLY A 209 17.65 1.19 14.41
N GLY A 210 18.47 0.77 15.37
CA GLY A 210 19.83 1.32 15.53
C GLY A 210 20.76 0.97 14.37
N LYS A 211 20.55 -0.21 13.75
CA LYS A 211 21.41 -0.78 12.72
C LYS A 211 21.10 -0.22 11.32
N LEU A 212 19.85 0.20 11.08
CA LEU A 212 19.39 0.76 9.80
C LEU A 212 19.15 2.27 9.82
N LYS A 213 19.65 2.98 10.84
CA LYS A 213 19.46 4.42 10.98
C LYS A 213 19.89 5.18 9.71
N GLY A 214 18.93 5.88 9.10
CA GLY A 214 19.15 6.67 7.89
C GLY A 214 19.13 5.88 6.57
N ARG A 215 18.93 4.56 6.60
CA ARG A 215 18.70 3.76 5.38
C ARG A 215 17.23 3.64 5.03
N ALA A 216 16.40 3.33 6.02
CA ALA A 216 14.95 3.16 5.84
C ALA A 216 14.17 3.77 7.01
N LYS A 217 12.92 4.17 6.75
CA LYS A 217 11.96 4.55 7.79
C LYS A 217 11.34 3.28 8.37
N LEU A 218 11.30 3.20 9.70
CA LEU A 218 10.66 2.08 10.40
C LEU A 218 9.20 2.38 10.66
N ILE A 219 8.31 1.47 10.28
CA ILE A 219 6.87 1.66 10.36
C ILE A 219 6.26 0.55 11.22
N PHE A 220 5.57 0.93 12.29
CA PHE A 220 4.87 -0.03 13.12
C PHE A 220 3.54 -0.44 12.48
N ARG A 221 3.42 -1.70 12.07
CA ARG A 221 2.22 -2.22 11.38
C ARG A 221 1.25 -2.80 12.40
N CYS A 222 0.12 -2.15 12.60
CA CYS A 222 -0.96 -2.66 13.44
C CYS A 222 -1.88 -3.57 12.63
N LEU A 223 -2.33 -4.68 13.22
CA LEU A 223 -3.18 -5.65 12.51
C LEU A 223 -4.67 -5.41 12.72
N ALA A 224 -5.16 -5.53 13.96
CA ALA A 224 -6.55 -5.24 14.32
C ALA A 224 -6.65 -4.91 15.81
N ASP A 225 -7.72 -4.21 16.20
CA ASP A 225 -7.83 -3.57 17.52
C ASP A 225 -7.70 -4.56 18.68
N ASN A 226 -8.26 -5.75 18.50
CA ASN A 226 -8.30 -6.85 19.46
C ASN A 226 -7.19 -7.89 19.28
N VAL A 227 -6.29 -7.73 18.30
CA VAL A 227 -5.16 -8.64 18.11
C VAL A 227 -4.02 -8.21 19.04
N THR A 228 -3.45 -9.19 19.73
CA THR A 228 -2.38 -8.98 20.71
C THR A 228 -1.01 -8.98 20.02
N GLU A 229 -0.21 -7.94 20.26
CA GLU A 229 1.20 -7.91 19.90
C GLU A 229 2.01 -8.79 20.86
N THR A 230 2.94 -9.56 20.31
CA THR A 230 3.59 -10.69 21.00
C THR A 230 4.61 -10.28 22.07
N SER A 231 5.36 -9.21 21.84
CA SER A 231 6.47 -8.80 22.72
C SER A 231 6.01 -8.06 23.97
N VAL A 232 5.00 -7.19 23.86
CA VAL A 232 4.45 -6.42 25.00
C VAL A 232 3.13 -6.98 25.53
N LYS A 233 2.54 -7.97 24.85
CA LYS A 233 1.30 -8.67 25.26
C LYS A 233 0.11 -7.74 25.49
N LYS A 234 -0.01 -6.71 24.64
CA LYS A 234 -1.14 -5.77 24.61
C LYS A 234 -1.79 -5.80 23.24
N SER A 235 -3.06 -5.42 23.16
CA SER A 235 -3.70 -5.30 21.86
C SER A 235 -3.13 -4.13 21.06
N TYR A 236 -3.14 -4.20 19.73
CA TYR A 236 -2.72 -3.05 18.90
C TYR A 236 -3.55 -1.79 19.20
N GLY A 237 -4.85 -1.96 19.50
CA GLY A 237 -5.73 -0.88 19.95
C GLY A 237 -5.26 -0.19 21.24
N GLU A 238 -4.79 -0.97 22.21
CA GLU A 238 -4.22 -0.45 23.46
C GLU A 238 -2.88 0.25 23.23
N ILE A 239 -2.04 -0.29 22.35
CA ILE A 239 -0.73 0.27 22.03
C ILE A 239 -0.87 1.63 21.34
N LEU A 240 -1.83 1.77 20.41
CA LEU A 240 -2.08 3.02 19.68
C LEU A 240 -2.57 4.17 20.57
N LYS A 241 -3.02 3.90 21.80
CA LYS A 241 -3.34 4.96 22.78
C LYS A 241 -2.09 5.66 23.34
N ASP A 242 -0.91 5.07 23.15
CA ASP A 242 0.39 5.64 23.57
C ASP A 242 1.33 5.81 22.38
N LEU A 243 0.94 6.70 21.46
CA LEU A 243 1.72 7.07 20.28
C LEU A 243 3.13 7.59 20.63
N LYS A 244 3.31 8.19 21.81
CA LYS A 244 4.61 8.69 22.26
C LYS A 244 5.61 7.55 22.47
N SER A 245 5.16 6.43 23.03
CA SER A 245 5.98 5.22 23.14
C SER A 245 6.33 4.62 21.77
N ILE A 246 5.41 4.70 20.80
CA ILE A 246 5.67 4.24 19.43
C ILE A 246 6.76 5.09 18.76
N LYS A 247 6.72 6.42 18.93
CA LYS A 247 7.71 7.34 18.37
C LYS A 247 9.15 7.07 18.81
N ALA A 248 9.35 6.37 19.93
CA ALA A 248 10.68 5.99 20.40
C ALA A 248 11.38 4.95 19.50
N PHE A 249 10.62 4.18 18.71
CA PHE A 249 11.18 3.10 17.87
C PHE A 249 10.70 3.12 16.41
N ALA A 250 9.66 3.88 16.08
CA ALA A 250 9.13 3.98 14.72
C ALA A 250 9.07 5.44 14.22
N SER A 251 9.20 5.59 12.91
CA SER A 251 8.99 6.85 12.18
C SER A 251 7.53 7.07 11.79
N GLY A 252 6.73 6.01 11.77
CA GLY A 252 5.31 6.07 11.47
C GLY A 252 4.58 4.77 11.85
N ILE A 253 3.29 4.74 11.56
CA ILE A 253 2.40 3.61 11.76
C ILE A 253 1.73 3.21 10.43
N MET A 254 1.44 1.92 10.26
CA MET A 254 0.58 1.39 9.21
C MET A 254 -0.64 0.76 9.88
N VAL A 255 -1.83 1.27 9.61
CA VAL A 255 -3.07 0.81 10.25
C VAL A 255 -4.12 0.43 9.21
N PRO A 256 -5.01 -0.53 9.50
CA PRO A 256 -6.19 -0.75 8.69
C PRO A 256 -7.10 0.48 8.67
N ARG A 257 -7.82 0.69 7.56
CA ARG A 257 -8.72 1.82 7.33
C ARG A 257 -9.73 2.13 8.45
N ASN A 258 -10.21 1.11 9.18
CA ASN A 258 -11.18 1.27 10.26
C ASN A 258 -10.62 1.93 11.54
N TYR A 259 -9.30 2.05 11.69
CA TYR A 259 -8.70 2.82 12.78
C TYR A 259 -8.83 4.33 12.60
N VAL A 260 -9.01 4.80 11.36
CA VAL A 260 -9.21 6.22 11.04
C VAL A 260 -10.70 6.51 10.87
N TRP A 261 -11.39 5.68 10.09
CA TRP A 261 -12.83 5.78 9.84
C TRP A 261 -13.54 4.51 10.30
N PRO A 262 -14.00 4.45 11.56
CA PRO A 262 -14.69 3.27 12.06
C PRO A 262 -16.01 3.04 11.30
N VAL A 263 -16.40 1.78 11.15
CA VAL A 263 -17.63 1.38 10.44
C VAL A 263 -18.52 0.63 11.43
N ASN A 264 -19.81 0.96 11.48
CA ASN A 264 -20.77 0.25 12.32
C ASN A 264 -21.25 -1.06 11.69
N ASN A 265 -22.03 -1.85 12.45
CA ASN A 265 -22.55 -3.14 11.98
C ASN A 265 -23.50 -3.05 10.79
N ASN A 266 -24.02 -1.86 10.47
CA ASN A 266 -24.88 -1.60 9.31
C ASN A 266 -24.08 -1.09 8.10
N LEU A 267 -22.74 -1.15 8.15
CA LEU A 267 -21.81 -0.71 7.10
C LEU A 267 -21.81 0.80 6.81
N TYR A 268 -22.17 1.61 7.79
CA TYR A 268 -22.05 3.08 7.71
C TYR A 268 -20.86 3.59 8.52
N LEU A 269 -20.21 4.63 8.02
CA LEU A 269 -19.13 5.33 8.71
C LEU A 269 -19.63 5.92 10.04
N LEU A 270 -18.77 5.83 11.05
CA LEU A 270 -18.83 6.60 12.28
C LEU A 270 -17.94 7.85 12.15
N PRO A 271 -18.04 8.82 13.08
CA PRO A 271 -17.12 9.96 13.10
C PRO A 271 -15.65 9.52 13.08
N PRO A 272 -14.76 10.30 12.42
CA PRO A 272 -13.34 9.94 12.33
C PRO A 272 -12.69 9.96 13.71
N THR A 273 -11.65 9.15 13.86
CA THR A 273 -10.80 9.19 15.06
C THR A 273 -9.81 10.36 14.98
N SER A 274 -9.19 10.71 16.11
CA SER A 274 -8.11 11.72 16.15
C SER A 274 -6.74 11.14 15.75
N LEU A 275 -6.65 9.86 15.40
CA LEU A 275 -5.39 9.12 15.25
C LEU A 275 -4.38 9.83 14.34
N VAL A 276 -4.83 10.31 13.17
CA VAL A 276 -3.94 10.96 12.20
C VAL A 276 -3.36 12.25 12.77
N LYS A 277 -4.22 13.13 13.31
CA LYS A 277 -3.81 14.39 13.94
C LYS A 277 -2.87 14.17 15.12
N ASP A 278 -3.20 13.22 15.99
CA ASP A 278 -2.41 12.94 17.20
C ASP A 278 -1.04 12.35 16.85
N ALA A 279 -0.98 11.48 15.83
CA ALA A 279 0.28 10.94 15.32
C ALA A 279 1.14 12.03 14.66
N HIS A 280 0.54 12.87 13.82
CA HIS A 280 1.23 13.98 13.17
C HIS A 280 1.79 14.98 14.18
N ALA A 281 1.06 15.30 15.24
CA ALA A 281 1.52 16.17 16.32
C ALA A 281 2.77 15.63 17.04
N LEU A 282 3.01 14.31 16.97
CA LEU A 282 4.20 13.64 17.50
C LEU A 282 5.26 13.36 16.43
N GLY A 283 5.03 13.79 15.19
CA GLY A 283 5.90 13.55 14.05
C GLY A 283 5.93 12.09 13.59
N LEU A 284 4.84 11.35 13.77
CA LEU A 284 4.65 10.00 13.23
C LEU A 284 3.88 10.09 11.91
N GLU A 285 4.38 9.45 10.86
CA GLU A 285 3.61 9.24 9.63
C GLU A 285 2.46 8.24 9.89
N VAL A 286 1.34 8.40 9.21
CA VAL A 286 0.20 7.49 9.24
C VAL A 286 -0.08 6.97 7.85
N HIS A 287 0.24 5.71 7.64
CA HIS A 287 -0.08 4.96 6.43
C HIS A 287 -1.30 4.09 6.70
N VAL A 288 -2.19 3.97 5.71
CA VAL A 288 -3.44 3.23 5.84
C VAL A 288 -3.53 2.13 4.81
N GLY A 289 -3.86 0.91 5.24
CA GLY A 289 -3.98 -0.26 4.39
C GLY A 289 -5.38 -0.85 4.29
N SER A 290 -5.46 -1.96 3.56
CA SER A 290 -6.67 -2.73 3.28
C SER A 290 -7.64 -2.06 2.30
N PHE A 291 -7.12 -1.25 1.37
CA PHE A 291 -7.91 -0.74 0.25
C PHE A 291 -7.96 -1.75 -0.89
N ALA A 292 -9.16 -2.01 -1.38
CA ALA A 292 -9.39 -2.83 -2.56
C ALA A 292 -10.72 -2.40 -3.21
N ASN A 293 -10.80 -2.47 -4.53
CA ASN A 293 -11.98 -2.02 -5.28
C ASN A 293 -13.09 -3.08 -5.31
N ASP A 294 -12.75 -4.31 -4.98
CA ASP A 294 -13.58 -5.51 -5.14
C ASP A 294 -14.05 -6.11 -3.81
N ILE A 295 -13.94 -5.34 -2.73
CA ILE A 295 -14.45 -5.71 -1.41
C ILE A 295 -15.62 -4.84 -1.01
N LEU A 296 -16.49 -5.36 -0.15
CA LEU A 296 -17.57 -4.57 0.42
C LEU A 296 -16.96 -3.47 1.31
N THR A 297 -17.29 -2.22 0.99
CA THR A 297 -16.87 -1.03 1.76
C THR A 297 -18.10 -0.37 2.38
N SER A 298 -17.90 0.75 3.07
CA SER A 298 -19.03 1.46 3.67
C SER A 298 -20.00 1.97 2.60
N TYR A 299 -21.31 1.89 2.87
CA TYR A 299 -22.34 2.43 1.98
C TYR A 299 -22.24 3.94 1.79
N ASN A 300 -21.54 4.66 2.68
CA ASN A 300 -21.23 6.08 2.50
C ASN A 300 -20.48 6.38 1.20
N TYR A 301 -19.74 5.41 0.66
CA TYR A 301 -18.99 5.59 -0.60
C TYR A 301 -19.79 5.19 -1.84
N SER A 302 -21.04 4.72 -1.71
CA SER A 302 -21.88 4.28 -2.84
C SER A 302 -21.19 3.28 -3.79
N TYR A 303 -20.33 2.41 -3.24
CA TYR A 303 -19.48 1.48 -3.99
C TYR A 303 -18.47 2.14 -4.95
N ASP A 304 -18.19 3.44 -4.79
CA ASP A 304 -17.11 4.12 -5.48
C ASP A 304 -15.80 4.01 -4.68
N PRO A 305 -14.81 3.23 -5.15
CA PRO A 305 -13.52 3.13 -4.47
C PRO A 305 -12.76 4.46 -4.46
N ALA A 306 -12.92 5.32 -5.47
CA ALA A 306 -12.27 6.62 -5.50
C ALA A 306 -12.76 7.54 -4.38
N ALA A 307 -14.07 7.53 -4.12
CA ALA A 307 -14.67 8.25 -3.00
C ALA A 307 -14.10 7.79 -1.65
N GLU A 308 -13.85 6.48 -1.50
CA GLU A 308 -13.18 5.97 -0.30
C GLU A 308 -11.76 6.51 -0.16
N TYR A 309 -10.90 6.46 -1.19
CA TYR A 309 -9.54 7.02 -1.08
C TYR A 309 -9.57 8.52 -0.73
N LEU A 310 -10.45 9.29 -1.37
CA LEU A 310 -10.61 10.72 -1.13
C LEU A 310 -10.97 11.03 0.33
N GLN A 311 -11.75 10.16 0.99
CA GLN A 311 -12.09 10.30 2.41
C GLN A 311 -10.86 10.35 3.34
N PHE A 312 -9.74 9.75 2.94
CA PHE A 312 -8.51 9.68 3.73
C PHE A 312 -7.48 10.76 3.36
N ILE A 313 -7.58 11.34 2.16
CA ILE A 313 -6.55 12.26 1.63
C ILE A 313 -7.04 13.68 1.38
N ASN A 314 -8.33 13.85 1.10
CA ASN A 314 -8.96 15.13 0.75
C ASN A 314 -9.93 15.58 1.85
N ASN A 315 -9.55 15.36 3.11
CA ASN A 315 -10.32 15.78 4.27
C ASN A 315 -9.75 17.10 4.83
N PRO A 316 -10.59 18.08 5.22
CA PRO A 316 -10.11 19.38 5.71
C PRO A 316 -9.35 19.30 7.04
N ASP A 317 -9.53 18.22 7.79
CA ASP A 317 -8.95 18.02 9.11
C ASP A 317 -7.61 17.27 9.09
N PHE A 318 -7.38 16.39 8.11
CA PHE A 318 -6.14 15.63 7.98
C PHE A 318 -5.97 15.03 6.58
N THR A 319 -4.74 14.67 6.23
CA THR A 319 -4.40 13.80 5.09
C THR A 319 -3.48 12.70 5.61
N VAL A 320 -3.79 11.43 5.33
CA VAL A 320 -2.88 10.31 5.66
C VAL A 320 -1.61 10.36 4.80
N ASP A 321 -0.49 9.86 5.27
CA ASP A 321 0.81 9.93 4.57
C ASP A 321 0.96 8.88 3.46
N GLY A 322 0.16 7.82 3.48
CA GLY A 322 0.20 6.77 2.46
C GLY A 322 -1.03 5.88 2.45
N LEU A 323 -1.31 5.33 1.26
CA LEU A 323 -2.43 4.45 0.95
C LEU A 323 -1.90 3.13 0.39
N MET A 324 -2.01 2.05 1.17
CA MET A 324 -1.66 0.70 0.73
C MET A 324 -2.86 -0.02 0.14
N THR A 325 -2.72 -0.45 -1.12
CA THR A 325 -3.85 -0.93 -1.93
C THR A 325 -3.47 -2.08 -2.85
N ASP A 326 -4.47 -2.90 -3.17
CA ASP A 326 -4.42 -3.91 -4.22
C ASP A 326 -4.62 -3.31 -5.63
N PHE A 327 -5.13 -2.07 -5.72
CA PHE A 327 -5.48 -1.38 -6.96
C PHE A 327 -4.76 -0.03 -7.06
N PRO A 328 -3.42 -0.03 -7.22
CA PRO A 328 -2.64 1.20 -7.21
C PRO A 328 -3.01 2.22 -8.31
N PRO A 329 -3.56 1.86 -9.49
CA PRO A 329 -4.09 2.86 -10.43
C PRO A 329 -5.27 3.66 -9.88
N THR A 330 -6.13 3.05 -9.06
CA THR A 330 -7.29 3.75 -8.47
C THR A 330 -6.85 4.74 -7.40
N ALA A 331 -5.95 4.32 -6.50
CA ALA A 331 -5.35 5.24 -5.53
C ALA A 331 -4.57 6.37 -6.23
N SER A 332 -3.84 6.03 -7.30
CA SER A 332 -3.13 7.00 -8.14
C SER A 332 -4.06 8.05 -8.76
N GLY A 333 -5.18 7.62 -9.33
CA GLY A 333 -6.21 8.52 -9.85
C GLY A 333 -6.81 9.41 -8.77
N ALA A 334 -7.08 8.86 -7.58
CA ALA A 334 -7.59 9.63 -6.45
C ALA A 334 -6.60 10.74 -6.03
N VAL A 335 -5.32 10.40 -5.87
CA VAL A 335 -4.28 11.33 -5.42
C VAL A 335 -3.98 12.42 -6.45
N ALA A 336 -3.81 12.07 -7.73
CA ALA A 336 -3.33 13.01 -8.73
C ALA A 336 -4.44 13.72 -9.53
N CYS A 337 -5.60 13.10 -9.68
CA CYS A 337 -6.65 13.61 -10.58
C CYS A 337 -7.88 14.10 -9.84
N LEU A 338 -8.19 13.59 -8.64
CA LEU A 338 -9.47 13.88 -7.97
C LEU A 338 -9.32 14.75 -6.72
N ALA A 339 -8.28 14.54 -5.91
CA ALA A 339 -8.01 15.35 -4.73
C ALA A 339 -7.75 16.82 -5.11
N HIS A 340 -8.19 17.75 -4.26
CA HIS A 340 -8.06 19.20 -4.45
C HIS A 340 -8.61 19.76 -5.78
N ASN A 341 -9.39 18.97 -6.54
CA ASN A 341 -9.94 19.35 -7.84
C ASN A 341 -11.42 19.76 -7.78
N GLU A 342 -11.92 20.22 -6.63
CA GLU A 342 -13.30 20.71 -6.47
C GLU A 342 -13.64 21.86 -7.44
N ALA A 343 -12.63 22.64 -7.86
CA ALA A 343 -12.75 23.70 -8.88
C ALA A 343 -12.59 23.23 -10.33
N ASN A 344 -12.05 22.02 -10.57
CA ASN A 344 -11.75 21.47 -11.90
C ASN A 344 -12.69 20.34 -12.31
N ALA A 345 -13.80 20.13 -11.59
CA ALA A 345 -14.88 19.25 -12.00
C ALA A 345 -15.41 19.66 -13.39
N LEU A 346 -14.79 19.09 -14.43
CA LEU A 346 -15.12 19.24 -15.85
C LEU A 346 -15.00 20.68 -16.39
N ALA A 347 -13.82 21.28 -16.26
CA ALA A 347 -13.42 22.42 -17.10
C ALA A 347 -12.98 21.93 -18.50
N SER A 348 -13.86 21.23 -19.23
CA SER A 348 -13.68 20.98 -20.66
C SER A 348 -14.99 21.23 -21.40
N ASN A 349 -15.08 22.40 -22.03
CA ASN A 349 -16.08 22.78 -23.03
C ASN A 349 -17.57 22.73 -22.65
N GLY A 350 -17.92 22.84 -21.37
CA GLY A 350 -19.27 23.28 -20.96
C GLY A 350 -20.41 22.28 -21.10
N GLU A 351 -20.16 21.06 -21.58
CA GLU A 351 -21.14 19.97 -21.52
C GLU A 351 -20.73 18.97 -20.44
N ARG A 352 -21.43 19.03 -19.31
CA ARG A 352 -21.36 17.96 -18.31
C ARG A 352 -21.87 16.67 -18.97
N PRO A 353 -21.22 15.52 -18.74
CA PRO A 353 -21.75 14.26 -19.23
C PRO A 353 -23.16 14.06 -18.70
N LEU A 354 -24.07 13.60 -19.56
CA LEU A 354 -25.43 13.25 -19.15
C LEU A 354 -25.36 12.06 -18.20
N ILE A 355 -25.62 12.30 -16.92
CA ILE A 355 -25.74 11.25 -15.91
C ILE A 355 -27.23 10.91 -15.78
N ILE A 356 -27.59 9.67 -16.13
CA ILE A 356 -28.96 9.16 -15.97
C ILE A 356 -28.97 8.26 -14.75
N THR A 357 -29.70 8.66 -13.71
CA THR A 357 -29.91 7.84 -12.51
C THR A 357 -30.99 6.78 -12.76
N HIS A 358 -30.84 5.57 -12.22
CA HIS A 358 -31.91 4.59 -12.18
C HIS A 358 -32.85 4.90 -10.99
N ASN A 359 -34.08 5.34 -11.24
CA ASN A 359 -35.10 5.60 -10.20
C ASN A 359 -34.69 6.64 -9.12
N GLY A 360 -33.87 7.64 -9.48
CA GLY A 360 -33.34 8.66 -8.57
C GLY A 360 -32.12 8.17 -7.79
N ALA A 361 -31.87 8.71 -6.60
CA ALA A 361 -30.89 8.25 -5.62
C ALA A 361 -31.32 6.94 -4.93
N SER A 362 -31.70 5.93 -5.74
CA SER A 362 -32.26 4.66 -5.27
C SER A 362 -31.28 3.78 -4.50
N GLY A 363 -30.01 4.17 -4.44
CA GLY A 363 -29.00 3.56 -3.56
C GLY A 363 -29.06 4.07 -2.12
N VAL A 364 -29.75 5.19 -1.87
CA VAL A 364 -29.87 5.84 -0.55
C VAL A 364 -31.33 5.84 -0.08
N TYR A 365 -32.27 6.08 -1.00
CA TYR A 365 -33.70 6.12 -0.73
C TYR A 365 -34.44 5.01 -1.49
N ALA A 366 -35.68 4.72 -1.10
CA ALA A 366 -36.53 3.84 -1.89
C ALA A 366 -36.71 4.44 -3.30
N GLY A 367 -36.45 3.62 -4.32
CA GLY A 367 -36.52 4.07 -5.72
C GLY A 367 -37.92 4.59 -6.07
N CYS A 368 -37.97 5.54 -7.00
CA CYS A 368 -39.21 6.17 -7.46
C CYS A 368 -39.97 6.96 -6.38
N THR A 369 -39.27 7.48 -5.36
CA THR A 369 -39.86 8.36 -4.34
C THR A 369 -39.42 9.81 -4.52
N ASP A 370 -40.16 10.75 -3.96
CA ASP A 370 -39.78 12.17 -3.97
C ASP A 370 -38.39 12.38 -3.37
N LEU A 371 -38.06 11.66 -2.30
CA LEU A 371 -36.73 11.69 -1.67
C LEU A 371 -35.62 11.15 -2.58
N ALA A 372 -35.92 10.20 -3.47
CA ALA A 372 -34.95 9.71 -4.43
C ALA A 372 -34.73 10.69 -5.60
N TYR A 373 -35.72 11.51 -5.96
CA TYR A 373 -35.61 12.43 -7.10
C TYR A 373 -35.19 13.87 -6.74
N GLN A 374 -35.20 14.21 -5.46
CA GLN A 374 -34.60 15.43 -4.92
C GLN A 374 -33.09 15.28 -4.79
#